data_AF-A0A967YBV5-F1
#
_entry.id   AF-A0A967YBV5-F1
#
_cell.length_a   1.000
_cell.length_b   1.000
_cell.length_c   1.000
_cell.angle_alpha   90.00
_cell.angle_beta   90.00
_cell.angle_gamma   90.00
#
_symmetry.space_group_name_H-M   'P 1'
#
loop_
_entity.id
_entity.type
_entity.pdbx_description
1 polymer ?
#
loop_
_entity_poly.entity_id
_entity_poly.type
_entity_poly.pdbx_seq_one_letter_code
_entity_poly.pdbx_strand_id
1 'polypeptide(L)' 'MDRTIDNLHLNLKGDFDGSSAFELLNILKENLHSTKRILIDTNNLKKIYPFGREVFDHNLSKLMDHRIRIQFIGP' A
#
# COMPACT_ATOMS: atom_id res chain seq x y z
N MET A 1 29.36 3.68 7.45
CA MET A 1 28.21 2.74 7.54
C MET A 1 27.04 3.41 6.86
N ASP A 2 26.77 3.04 5.62
CA ASP A 2 25.69 3.64 4.85
C ASP A 2 24.37 3.03 5.32
N ARG A 3 23.49 3.86 5.91
CA ARG A 3 22.14 3.42 6.29
C ARG A 3 21.28 3.50 5.03
N THR A 4 21.29 2.46 4.19
CA THR A 4 20.26 2.31 3.17
C THR A 4 18.91 2.28 3.89
N ILE A 5 18.11 3.31 3.67
CA ILE A 5 16.73 3.31 4.13
C ILE A 5 16.02 2.27 3.26
N ASP A 6 15.64 1.14 3.85
CA ASP A 6 14.82 0.14 3.16
C ASP A 6 13.48 0.82 2.82
N ASN A 7 13.30 1.06 1.51
CA ASN A 7 12.10 1.60 0.93
C ASN A 7 11.41 0.46 0.17
N LEU A 8 10.15 0.20 0.47
CA LEU A 8 9.34 -0.76 -0.27
C LEU A 8 8.63 -0.02 -1.41
N HIS A 9 8.80 -0.49 -2.63
CA HIS A 9 8.07 0.02 -3.79
C HIS A 9 7.13 -1.08 -4.32
N LEU A 10 5.82 -0.84 -4.24
CA LEU A 10 4.78 -1.73 -4.74
C LEU A 10 4.20 -1.16 -6.03
N ASN A 11 4.19 -1.94 -7.10
CA ASN A 11 3.57 -1.57 -8.38
C ASN A 11 2.27 -2.35 -8.57
N LEU A 12 1.13 -1.68 -8.42
CA LEU A 12 -0.18 -2.28 -8.53
C LEU A 12 -0.61 -2.34 -10.00
N LYS A 13 -1.06 -3.52 -10.43
CA LYS A 13 -1.45 -3.79 -11.82
C LYS A 13 -2.80 -4.49 -11.89
N GLY A 14 -3.60 -4.14 -12.88
CA GLY A 14 -4.90 -4.78 -13.11
C GLY A 14 -6.05 -4.08 -12.37
N ASP A 15 -7.02 -4.84 -11.91
CA ASP A 15 -8.21 -4.31 -11.25
C ASP A 15 -8.01 -4.27 -9.73
N PHE A 16 -8.43 -3.18 -9.09
CA PHE A 16 -8.39 -3.00 -7.64
C PHE A 16 -9.80 -3.14 -7.04
N ASP A 17 -10.06 -4.27 -6.42
CA ASP A 17 -11.30 -4.72 -5.81
C ASP A 17 -11.11 -5.07 -4.31
N GLY A 18 -12.11 -5.68 -3.68
CA GLY A 18 -12.02 -6.06 -2.26
C GLY A 18 -10.94 -7.10 -1.96
N SER A 19 -10.67 -8.02 -2.87
CA SER A 19 -9.69 -9.09 -2.68
C SER A 19 -8.26 -8.55 -2.76
N SER A 20 -7.97 -7.78 -3.81
CA SER A 20 -6.67 -7.11 -4.00
C SER A 20 -6.40 -6.03 -2.94
N ALA A 21 -7.44 -5.39 -2.39
CA ALA A 21 -7.30 -4.54 -1.20
C ALA A 21 -6.75 -5.32 0.00
N PHE A 22 -7.27 -6.53 0.29
CA PHE A 22 -6.74 -7.36 1.37
C PHE A 22 -5.34 -7.91 1.09
N GLU A 23 -5.03 -8.24 -0.16
CA GLU A 23 -3.67 -8.62 -0.57
C GLU A 23 -2.67 -7.51 -0.25
N LEU A 24 -2.98 -6.27 -0.67
CA LEU A 24 -2.13 -5.12 -0.37
C LEU A 24 -2.01 -4.88 1.14
N LEU A 25 -3.10 -4.97 1.89
CA LEU A 25 -3.07 -4.81 3.35
C LEU A 25 -2.20 -5.85 4.06
N ASN A 26 -2.19 -7.09 3.58
CA ASN A 26 -1.34 -8.15 4.13
C ASN A 26 0.14 -7.89 3.84
N ILE A 27 0.47 -7.49 2.61
CA ILE A 27 1.84 -7.07 2.25
C ILE A 27 2.29 -5.91 3.13
N LEU A 28 1.43 -4.91 3.33
CA LEU A 28 1.74 -3.78 4.21
C LEU A 28 2.04 -4.26 5.62
N LYS A 29 1.13 -5.06 6.24
CA LYS A 29 1.28 -5.64 7.59
C LYS A 29 2.63 -6.33 7.80
N GLU A 30 3.04 -7.15 6.85
CA GLU A 30 4.29 -7.92 6.92
C GLU A 30 5.54 -7.04 6.86
N ASN A 31 5.43 -5.84 6.27
CA ASN A 31 6.56 -4.96 6.01
C ASN A 31 6.59 -3.69 6.89
N LEU A 32 5.59 -3.47 7.76
CA LEU A 32 5.49 -2.25 8.59
C LEU A 32 6.69 -2.06 9.53
N HIS A 33 7.23 -3.14 10.08
CA HIS A 33 8.32 -3.07 11.07
C HIS A 33 9.71 -2.97 10.44
N SER A 34 9.84 -3.39 9.18
CA SER A 34 11.12 -3.41 8.45
C SER A 34 11.34 -2.16 7.59
N THR A 35 10.28 -1.41 7.28
CA THR A 35 10.32 -0.37 6.26
C THR A 35 9.96 1.01 6.82
N LYS A 36 10.77 2.03 6.52
CA LYS A 36 10.49 3.42 6.94
C LYS A 36 9.56 4.15 5.98
N ARG A 37 9.55 3.75 4.71
CA ARG A 37 8.75 4.37 3.66
C ARG A 37 8.27 3.33 2.65
N ILE A 38 6.99 3.38 2.36
CA ILE A 38 6.34 2.54 1.36
C ILE A 38 5.81 3.44 0.24
N LEU A 39 6.19 3.16 -0.99
CA LEU A 39 5.71 3.80 -2.20
C LEU A 39 4.77 2.84 -2.92
N ILE A 40 3.54 3.28 -3.21
CA ILE A 40 2.52 2.49 -3.89
C ILE A 40 2.23 3.17 -5.23
N ASP A 41 2.61 2.51 -6.32
CA ASP A 41 2.39 2.96 -7.69
C ASP A 41 1.08 2.39 -8.23
N THR A 42 0.13 3.28 -8.53
CA THR A 42 -1.21 3.00 -9.04
C THR A 42 -1.33 3.22 -10.55
N ASN A 43 -0.27 3.67 -11.25
CA ASN A 43 -0.33 4.03 -12.67
C ASN A 43 -0.75 2.88 -13.59
N ASN A 44 -0.55 1.64 -13.17
CA ASN A 44 -0.86 0.44 -13.96
C ASN A 44 -2.18 -0.23 -13.53
N LEU A 45 -2.97 0.41 -12.67
CA LEU A 45 -4.33 -0.02 -12.38
C LEU A 45 -5.25 0.30 -13.55
N LYS A 46 -6.03 -0.68 -13.96
CA LYS A 46 -7.02 -0.58 -15.03
C LYS A 46 -8.35 -0.03 -14.53
N LYS A 47 -8.75 -0.47 -13.33
CA LYS A 47 -10.01 -0.07 -12.71
C LYS A 47 -9.91 -0.14 -11.20
N ILE A 48 -10.44 0.86 -10.52
CA ILE A 48 -10.57 0.87 -9.06
C ILE A 48 -12.06 0.76 -8.75
N TYR A 49 -12.48 -0.36 -8.18
CA TYR A 49 -13.85 -0.54 -7.72
C TYR A 49 -14.05 0.24 -6.41
N PRO A 50 -15.14 1.03 -6.26
CA PRO A 50 -15.39 1.80 -5.05
C PRO A 50 -15.32 0.95 -3.77
N PHE A 51 -15.90 -0.24 -3.81
CA PHE A 51 -15.84 -1.19 -2.69
C PHE A 51 -14.40 -1.60 -2.31
N GLY A 52 -13.52 -1.83 -3.30
CA GLY A 52 -12.11 -2.14 -3.04
C GLY A 52 -11.38 -1.00 -2.33
N ARG A 53 -11.61 0.23 -2.78
CA ARG A 53 -11.08 1.45 -2.15
C ARG A 53 -11.59 1.60 -0.72
N GLU A 54 -12.89 1.47 -0.50
CA GLU A 54 -13.51 1.59 0.84
C GLU A 54 -12.97 0.54 1.81
N VAL A 55 -12.85 -0.72 1.37
CA VAL A 55 -12.24 -1.80 2.15
C VAL A 55 -10.79 -1.45 2.49
N PHE A 56 -10.02 -0.98 1.52
CA PHE A 56 -8.63 -0.61 1.74
C PHE A 56 -8.51 0.54 2.76
N ASP A 57 -9.22 1.65 2.55
CA ASP A 57 -9.15 2.84 3.42
C ASP A 57 -9.58 2.52 4.86
N HIS A 58 -10.69 1.78 5.03
CA HIS A 58 -11.20 1.40 6.34
C HIS A 58 -10.20 0.53 7.12
N ASN A 59 -9.50 -0.39 6.46
CA ASN A 59 -8.55 -1.29 7.12
C ASN A 59 -7.16 -0.66 7.25
N LEU A 60 -6.74 0.18 6.31
CA LEU A 60 -5.47 0.90 6.38
C LEU A 60 -5.44 1.85 7.58
N SER A 61 -6.53 2.56 7.85
CA SER A 61 -6.62 3.45 9.02
C SER A 61 -6.40 2.73 10.36
N LYS A 62 -6.82 1.46 10.47
CA LYS A 62 -6.59 0.62 11.65
C LYS A 62 -5.15 0.09 11.72
N LEU A 63 -4.49 0.00 10.57
CA LEU A 63 -3.14 -0.50 10.42
C LEU A 63 -2.08 0.59 10.68
N MET A 64 -2.41 1.84 10.34
CA MET A 64 -1.46 2.95 10.34
C MET A 64 -0.95 3.30 11.74
N ASP A 65 0.32 2.98 11.97
CA ASP A 65 1.15 3.63 12.99
C ASP A 65 1.68 4.96 12.42
N HIS A 66 1.69 6.03 13.22
CA HIS A 66 2.12 7.36 12.81
C HIS A 66 3.59 7.41 12.36
N ARG A 67 4.37 6.34 12.62
CA ARG A 67 5.78 6.21 12.28
C ARG A 67 6.05 5.80 10.83
N ILE A 68 5.05 5.33 10.09
CA ILE A 68 5.23 4.76 8.74
C ILE A 68 4.72 5.72 7.68
N ARG A 69 5.59 6.07 6.72
CA ARG A 69 5.22 6.98 5.63
C ARG A 69 4.83 6.19 4.40
N ILE A 70 3.53 6.11 4.13
CA ILE A 70 2.99 5.55 2.88
C ILE A 70 2.76 6.71 1.90
N GLN A 71 3.21 6.57 0.67
CA GLN A 71 3.00 7.52 -0.41
C GLN A 71 2.43 6.80 -1.63
N PHE A 72 1.36 7.34 -2.20
CA PHE A 72 0.77 6.87 -3.44
C PHE A 72 1.29 7.72 -4.61
N ILE A 73 1.57 7.09 -5.74
CA ILE A 73 1.89 7.76 -7.02
C ILE A 73 1.01 7.20 -8.13
N GLY A 74 0.49 8.08 -8.98
CA GLY A 74 -0.50 7.73 -9.99
C GLY A 74 -1.90 8.28 -9.66
N PRO A 75 -2.86 8.07 -10.57
CA PRO A 75 -4.25 8.53 -10.42
C PRO A 75 -5.03 7.78 -9.33
#